data_AF-A0AAX1WNR5-F1
#
_entry.id   AF-A0AAX1WNR5-F1
#
_cell.length_a   1.000
_cell.length_b   1.000
_cell.length_c   1.000
_cell.angle_alpha   90.00
_cell.angle_beta   90.00
_cell.angle_gamma   90.00
#
_symmetry.space_group_name_H-M   'P 1'
#
loop_
_entity.id
_entity.type
_entity.pdbx_description
1 polymer ?
#
loop_
_entity_poly.entity_id
_entity_poly.type
_entity_poly.pdbx_seq_one_letter_code
_entity_poly.pdbx_strand_id
1 'polypeptide(L)'
;MVQQSDAYIDAETFIRNDQRVLEAIGAIRKVKLSPFGYSLRYSGANGDASFELSVEAERDSAFAFIELQKRGVWEVKFARLIRADKQVIQLVPQQ
;
A
#
# COMPACT_ATOMS: atom_id res chain seq x y z
N MET A 1 -13.19 7.93 8.75
CA MET A 1 -12.83 6.50 8.60
C MET A 1 -11.50 6.41 7.87
N VAL A 2 -10.61 5.47 8.22
CA VAL A 2 -9.26 5.36 7.62
C VAL A 2 -9.29 5.10 6.10
N GLN A 3 -10.24 4.28 5.63
CA GLN A 3 -10.41 3.96 4.19
C GLN A 3 -10.83 5.17 3.33
N GLN A 4 -11.17 6.31 3.95
CA GLN A 4 -11.50 7.55 3.27
C GLN A 4 -10.43 8.64 3.50
N SER A 5 -9.30 8.28 4.12
CA SER A 5 -8.19 9.23 4.31
C SER A 5 -7.39 9.39 3.04
N ASP A 6 -6.88 10.60 2.79
CA ASP A 6 -5.98 10.88 1.66
C ASP A 6 -4.81 9.89 1.60
N ALA A 7 -4.22 9.57 2.76
CA ALA A 7 -3.13 8.60 2.88
C ALA A 7 -3.52 7.21 2.36
N TYR A 8 -4.75 6.76 2.62
CA TYR A 8 -5.23 5.47 2.13
C TYR A 8 -5.50 5.50 0.62
N ILE A 9 -6.08 6.60 0.12
CA ILE A 9 -6.32 6.79 -1.31
C ILE A 9 -4.99 6.79 -2.09
N ASP A 10 -3.97 7.47 -1.56
CA ASP A 10 -2.64 7.52 -2.15
C ASP A 10 -1.96 6.13 -2.12
N ALA A 11 -2.10 5.41 -1.01
CA ALA A 11 -1.62 4.04 -0.86
C ALA A 11 -2.28 3.06 -1.86
N GLU A 12 -3.61 3.11 -1.98
CA GLU A 12 -4.37 2.29 -2.92
C GLU A 12 -4.01 2.63 -4.37
N THR A 13 -3.95 3.92 -4.70
CA THR A 13 -3.59 4.42 -6.04
C THR A 13 -2.19 3.98 -6.42
N PHE A 14 -1.23 4.04 -5.49
CA PHE A 14 0.13 3.55 -5.70
C PHE A 14 0.14 2.07 -6.11
N ILE A 15 -0.51 1.18 -5.34
CA ILE A 15 -0.52 -0.26 -5.63
C ILE A 15 -1.22 -0.60 -6.94
N ARG A 16 -2.32 0.09 -7.26
CA ARG A 16 -3.08 -0.15 -8.49
C ARG A 16 -2.30 0.20 -9.75
N ASN A 17 -1.39 1.16 -9.66
CA ASN A 17 -0.65 1.70 -10.80
C ASN A 17 0.80 1.19 -10.89
N ASP A 18 1.32 0.50 -9.87
CA ASP A 18 2.69 -0.01 -9.89
C ASP A 18 2.83 -1.20 -10.86
N GLN A 19 3.62 -1.01 -11.92
CA GLN A 19 3.82 -2.00 -12.96
C GLN A 19 4.35 -3.33 -12.42
N ARG A 20 5.20 -3.33 -11.38
CA ARG A 20 5.76 -4.57 -10.81
C ARG A 20 4.69 -5.37 -10.08
N VAL A 21 3.70 -4.69 -9.48
CA VAL A 21 2.53 -5.37 -8.90
C VAL A 21 1.71 -6.03 -10.00
N LEU A 22 1.40 -5.30 -11.08
CA LEU A 22 0.62 -5.83 -12.20
C LEU A 22 1.34 -7.01 -12.88
N GLU A 23 2.65 -6.93 -13.05
CA GLU A 23 3.50 -8.00 -13.58
C GLU A 23 3.58 -9.22 -12.66
N ALA A 24 3.51 -9.03 -11.34
CA ALA A 24 3.58 -10.10 -10.37
C ALA A 24 2.27 -10.86 -10.20
N ILE A 25 1.13 -10.15 -10.06
CA ILE A 25 -0.16 -10.75 -9.66
C ILE A 25 -1.30 -10.51 -10.67
N GLY A 26 -1.05 -9.75 -11.74
CA GLY A 26 -2.05 -9.42 -12.76
C GLY A 26 -2.87 -8.18 -12.43
N ALA A 27 -3.92 -7.94 -13.22
CA ALA A 27 -4.81 -6.80 -13.01
C ALA A 27 -5.52 -6.88 -11.66
N ILE A 28 -5.44 -5.80 -10.86
CA ILE A 28 -6.02 -5.76 -9.52
C ILE A 28 -7.54 -5.62 -9.60
N ARG A 29 -8.24 -6.59 -9.01
CA ARG A 29 -9.71 -6.59 -8.92
C ARG A 29 -10.18 -5.88 -7.66
N LYS A 30 -9.48 -6.11 -6.55
CA LYS A 30 -9.89 -5.58 -5.25
C LYS A 30 -8.69 -5.27 -4.36
N VAL A 31 -8.79 -4.17 -3.63
CA VAL A 31 -7.87 -3.79 -2.56
C VAL A 31 -8.71 -3.65 -1.29
N LYS A 32 -8.25 -4.23 -0.18
CA LYS A 32 -8.90 -4.14 1.12
C LYS A 32 -7.87 -3.83 2.18
N LEU A 33 -8.26 -3.01 3.15
CA LEU A 33 -7.47 -2.84 4.36
C LEU A 33 -7.54 -4.10 5.22
N SER A 34 -6.40 -4.60 5.70
CA SER A 34 -6.37 -5.68 6.68
C SER A 34 -7.01 -5.21 8.01
N PRO A 35 -7.80 -6.05 8.71
CA PRO A 35 -8.59 -5.65 9.89
C PRO A 35 -7.77 -5.08 11.06
N PHE A 36 -6.46 -5.36 11.13
CA PHE A 36 -5.55 -4.81 12.15
C PHE A 36 -4.23 -4.25 11.57
N GLY A 37 -4.12 -4.18 10.25
CA GLY A 37 -2.87 -3.83 9.59
C GLY A 37 -2.84 -2.36 9.17
N TYR A 38 -3.11 -1.42 10.07
CA TYR A 38 -2.94 -0.01 9.75
C TYR A 38 -2.57 0.84 10.96
N SER A 39 -1.78 1.89 10.69
CA SER A 39 -1.48 2.96 11.62
C SER A 39 -1.60 4.29 10.87
N LEU A 40 -2.30 5.26 11.42
CA LEU A 40 -2.40 6.60 10.84
C LEU A 40 -2.24 7.61 11.96
N ARG A 41 -1.18 8.44 11.88
CA ARG A 41 -0.92 9.53 12.83
C ARG A 41 -0.53 10.77 12.04
N TYR A 42 -1.25 11.86 12.20
CA TYR A 42 -0.88 13.13 11.55
C TYR A 42 -1.29 14.33 12.39
N SER A 43 -0.57 15.43 12.24
CA SER A 43 -0.91 16.74 12.80
C SER A 43 -0.46 17.85 11.85
N GLY A 44 -1.40 18.71 11.44
CA GLY A 44 -1.12 19.81 10.51
C GLY A 44 -0.48 19.33 9.20
N ALA A 45 0.73 19.83 8.91
CA ALA A 45 1.48 19.56 7.69
C ALA A 45 2.32 18.27 7.72
N ASN A 46 2.41 17.59 8.88
CA ASN A 46 3.23 16.40 9.06
C ASN A 46 2.38 15.19 9.45
N GLY A 47 2.86 14.01 9.14
CA GLY A 47 2.19 12.77 9.51
C GLY A 47 2.88 11.54 8.97
N ASP A 48 2.52 10.40 9.51
CA ASP A 48 3.00 9.09 9.12
C ASP A 48 1.80 8.15 9.04
N ALA A 49 1.79 7.31 8.01
CA ALA A 49 0.77 6.30 7.80
C ALA A 49 1.42 4.99 7.41
N SER A 50 0.87 3.88 7.88
CA SER A 50 1.20 2.57 7.38
C SER A 50 -0.07 1.77 7.12
N PHE A 51 -0.07 1.05 6.02
CA PHE A 51 -1.20 0.23 5.57
C PHE A 51 -0.70 -1.14 5.14
N GLU A 52 -1.37 -2.16 5.65
CA GLU A 52 -1.34 -3.51 5.17
C GLU A 52 -2.64 -3.73 4.39
N LEU A 53 -2.47 -4.04 3.10
CA LEU A 53 -3.55 -4.19 2.15
C LEU A 53 -3.58 -5.63 1.65
N SER A 54 -4.75 -6.26 1.72
CA SER A 54 -5.02 -7.47 0.96
C SER A 54 -5.37 -7.08 -0.48
N VAL A 55 -4.63 -7.63 -1.44
CA VAL A 55 -4.77 -7.36 -2.86
C VAL A 55 -5.23 -8.64 -3.56
N GLU A 56 -6.42 -8.61 -4.12
CA GLU A 56 -6.97 -9.67 -4.97
C GLU A 56 -6.81 -9.24 -6.43
N ALA A 57 -6.07 -10.01 -7.21
CA ALA A 57 -5.83 -9.75 -8.62
C ALA A 57 -6.27 -10.93 -9.50
N GLU A 58 -6.12 -10.78 -10.81
CA GLU A 58 -6.55 -11.77 -11.79
C GLU A 58 -5.80 -13.10 -11.69
N ARG A 59 -4.48 -13.07 -11.45
CA ARG A 59 -3.63 -14.27 -11.42
C ARG A 59 -3.40 -14.80 -10.01
N ASP A 60 -3.24 -13.92 -9.04
CA ASP A 60 -2.86 -14.29 -7.67
C ASP A 60 -3.41 -13.28 -6.65
N SER A 61 -3.26 -13.62 -5.37
CA SER A 61 -3.50 -12.72 -4.23
C SER A 61 -2.20 -12.40 -3.52
N ALA A 62 -2.13 -11.22 -2.92
CA ALA A 62 -0.95 -10.76 -2.21
C ALA A 62 -1.30 -9.82 -1.06
N PHE A 63 -0.36 -9.63 -0.15
CA PHE A 63 -0.39 -8.58 0.85
C PHE A 63 0.57 -7.48 0.45
N ALA A 64 0.11 -6.23 0.41
CA ALA A 64 0.98 -5.07 0.25
C ALA A 64 1.17 -4.40 1.61
N PHE A 65 2.40 -4.04 1.93
CA PHE A 65 2.70 -3.19 3.09
C PHE A 65 3.30 -1.89 2.59
N ILE A 66 2.72 -0.77 2.99
CA ILE A 66 3.04 0.57 2.49
C ILE A 66 3.18 1.50 3.69
N GLU A 67 4.26 2.28 3.71
CA GLU A 67 4.45 3.38 4.63
C GLU A 67 4.48 4.69 3.85
N LEU A 68 3.74 5.67 4.33
CA LEU A 68 3.67 7.01 3.79
C LEU A 68 4.07 8.01 4.86
N GLN A 69 4.69 9.09 4.42
CA GLN A 69 4.96 10.25 5.25
C GLN A 69 4.36 11.49 4.60
N LYS A 70 3.74 12.34 5.42
CA LYS A 70 3.24 13.65 5.01
C LYS A 70 4.30 14.71 5.31
N ARG A 71 4.68 15.49 4.30
CA ARG A 71 5.47 16.73 4.42
C ARG A 71 4.83 17.79 3.54
N GLY A 72 3.65 18.26 3.95
CA GLY A 72 2.73 19.00 3.09
C GLY A 72 1.81 18.06 2.30
N VAL A 73 2.38 17.17 1.49
CA VAL A 73 1.68 16.08 0.75
C VAL A 73 2.10 14.71 1.26
N TRP A 74 1.27 13.68 1.05
CA TRP A 74 1.61 12.30 1.38
C TRP A 74 2.52 11.70 0.31
N GLU A 75 3.60 11.06 0.74
CA GLU A 75 4.58 10.42 -0.13
C GLU A 75 4.84 9.00 0.35
N VAL A 76 4.86 8.03 -0.57
CA VAL A 76 5.21 6.64 -0.26
C VAL A 76 6.71 6.55 0.02
N LYS A 77 7.07 6.16 1.24
CA LYS A 77 8.46 6.02 1.69
C LYS A 77 8.98 4.59 1.64
N PHE A 78 8.08 3.64 1.83
CA PHE A 78 8.39 2.23 1.79
C PHE A 78 7.19 1.49 1.24
N ALA A 79 7.44 0.53 0.36
CA ALA A 79 6.40 -0.34 -0.12
C ALA A 79 6.97 -1.69 -0.53
N ARG A 80 6.29 -2.77 -0.12
CA ARG A 80 6.59 -4.14 -0.54
C ARG A 80 5.31 -4.92 -0.82
N LEU A 81 5.39 -5.86 -1.74
CA LEU A 81 4.36 -6.84 -2.02
C LEU A 81 4.84 -8.21 -1.54
N ILE A 82 3.99 -8.92 -0.83
CA ILE A 82 4.22 -10.28 -0.33
C ILE A 82 3.21 -11.18 -1.01
N ARG A 83 3.67 -12.02 -1.93
CA ARG A 83 2.83 -12.95 -2.67
C ARG A 83 2.42 -14.15 -1.81
N ALA A 84 1.44 -14.93 -2.27
CA ALA A 84 0.98 -16.14 -1.59
C ALA A 84 2.09 -17.19 -1.38
N ASP A 85 3.07 -17.24 -2.28
CA ASP A 85 4.26 -18.10 -2.20
C ASP A 85 5.36 -17.57 -1.26
N LYS A 86 5.08 -16.49 -0.50
CA LYS A 86 5.99 -15.77 0.39
C LYS A 86 7.12 -15.03 -0.32
N GLN A 87 7.11 -14.95 -1.65
CA GLN A 87 8.03 -14.10 -2.38
C GLN A 87 7.76 -12.63 -2.04
N VAL A 88 8.81 -11.90 -1.68
CA VAL A 88 8.75 -10.47 -1.38
C VAL A 88 9.28 -9.69 -2.57
N ILE A 89 8.47 -8.76 -3.08
CA ILE A 89 8.83 -7.84 -4.16
C ILE A 89 8.93 -6.44 -3.54
N GLN A 90 10.13 -5.88 -3.54
CA GLN A 90 10.36 -4.52 -3.08
C GLN A 90 9.88 -3.52 -4.13
N LEU A 91 8.93 -2.66 -3.76
CA LEU A 91 8.39 -1.62 -4.64
C LEU A 91 9.11 -0.28 -4.41
N VAL A 92 9.23 0.15 -3.16
CA VAL A 92 10.02 1.34 -2.81
C VAL A 92 10.93 0.97 -1.66
N PRO A 93 12.27 1.03 -1.82
CA PRO A 93 13.19 0.70 -0.73
C PRO A 93 13.04 1.70 0.42
N GLN A 94 13.34 1.26 1.64
CA GLN A 94 13.24 2.11 2.82
C GLN A 94 14.30 3.23 2.74
N GLN A 95 13.84 4.48 2.71
CA GLN A 95 14.68 5.69 2.67
C GLN A 95 15.02 6.23 4.06
#